data_AF-A0A4P8ZYU1-F1
#
_entry.id   AF-A0A4P8ZYU1-F1
#
_cell.length_a   1.000
_cell.length_b   1.000
_cell.length_c   1.000
_cell.angle_alpha   90.00
_cell.angle_beta   90.00
_cell.angle_gamma   90.00
#
_symmetry.space_group_name_H-M   'P 1'
#
loop_
_entity.id
_entity.type
_entity.pdbx_description
1 polymer ?
#
loop_
_entity_poly.entity_id
_entity_poly.type
_entity_poly.pdbx_seq_one_letter_code
_entity_poly.pdbx_strand_id
1 'polypeptide(L)'
;MFQLDDNFLKELGLDQLPDEQKKPFLQHIYSELELRVGERLSQGMSDAQLDEFANIIDKAPGAVDEFLAKHAPNYQQEPMFQRLVQATKADPNNPGLKDEFAATKWLEVNRPDYRDVVAATMDELKKEIITNREAILGGMGASSAPGQA
;
A
#
# COMPACT_ATOMS: atom_id res chain seq x y z
N MET A 1 -6.70 6.13 5.01
CA MET A 1 -6.23 4.81 4.56
C MET A 1 -7.43 4.09 3.97
N PHE A 2 -7.26 3.41 2.84
CA PHE A 2 -8.32 2.56 2.29
C PHE A 2 -8.45 1.32 3.18
N GLN A 3 -9.67 0.99 3.57
CA GLN A 3 -9.96 -0.21 4.33
C GLN A 3 -10.53 -1.24 3.34
N LEU A 4 -9.77 -2.31 3.11
CA LEU A 4 -10.16 -3.42 2.27
C LEU A 4 -10.71 -4.52 3.18
N ASP A 5 -11.99 -4.38 3.52
CA ASP A 5 -12.74 -5.29 4.40
C ASP A 5 -14.09 -5.70 3.76
N ASP A 6 -14.93 -6.45 4.47
CA ASP A 6 -16.26 -6.86 3.97
C ASP A 6 -17.12 -5.68 3.48
N ASN A 7 -17.00 -4.51 4.10
CA ASN A 7 -17.69 -3.30 3.63
C ASN A 7 -17.26 -2.91 2.22
N PHE A 8 -15.97 -3.00 1.91
CA PHE A 8 -15.44 -2.74 0.58
C PHE A 8 -16.00 -3.76 -0.42
N LEU A 9 -16.02 -5.05 -0.09
CA LEU A 9 -16.62 -6.08 -0.97
C LEU A 9 -18.09 -5.81 -1.22
N LYS A 10 -18.83 -5.38 -0.19
CA LYS A 10 -20.24 -5.01 -0.30
C LYS A 10 -20.46 -3.80 -1.20
N GLU A 11 -19.64 -2.75 -1.08
CA GLU A 11 -19.66 -1.61 -2.01
C GLU A 11 -19.40 -2.06 -3.45
N LEU A 12 -18.50 -3.02 -3.62
CA LEU A 12 -18.20 -3.64 -4.91
C LEU A 12 -19.22 -4.70 -5.32
N GLY A 13 -20.33 -4.91 -4.60
CA GLY A 13 -21.37 -5.88 -4.93
C GLY A 13 -20.92 -7.35 -4.89
N LEU A 14 -19.85 -7.62 -4.15
CA LEU A 14 -19.24 -8.94 -3.93
C LEU A 14 -19.60 -9.53 -2.56
N ASP A 15 -20.67 -9.03 -1.93
CA ASP A 15 -21.19 -9.52 -0.65
C ASP A 15 -21.54 -11.02 -0.69
N GLN A 16 -21.87 -11.53 -1.88
CA GLN A 16 -22.20 -12.95 -2.12
C GLN A 16 -20.97 -13.87 -2.18
N LEU A 17 -19.75 -13.34 -2.13
CA LEU A 17 -18.55 -14.18 -2.07
C LEU A 17 -18.55 -15.00 -0.78
N PRO A 18 -18.20 -16.30 -0.84
CA PRO A 18 -17.99 -17.12 0.34
C PRO A 18 -16.91 -16.51 1.24
N ASP A 19 -17.08 -16.56 2.57
CA ASP A 19 -16.12 -15.96 3.51
C ASP A 19 -14.69 -16.51 3.38
N GLU A 20 -14.57 -17.78 2.96
CA GLU A 20 -13.29 -18.42 2.63
C GLU A 20 -12.58 -17.78 1.43
N GLN A 21 -13.33 -17.18 0.50
CA GLN A 21 -12.82 -16.51 -0.70
C GLN A 21 -12.65 -15.00 -0.52
N LYS A 22 -13.43 -14.38 0.38
CA LYS A 22 -13.31 -12.94 0.67
C LYS A 22 -11.90 -12.55 1.10
N LYS A 23 -11.30 -13.29 2.04
CA LYS A 23 -9.93 -13.03 2.53
C LYS A 23 -8.89 -13.10 1.40
N PRO A 24 -8.73 -14.21 0.65
CA PRO A 24 -7.74 -14.28 -0.42
C PRO A 24 -8.02 -13.27 -1.53
N PHE A 25 -9.29 -12.95 -1.81
CA PHE A 25 -9.63 -11.90 -2.78
C PHE A 25 -9.18 -10.51 -2.30
N LEU A 26 -9.45 -10.14 -1.05
CA LEU A 26 -8.97 -8.88 -0.46
C LEU A 26 -7.44 -8.81 -0.44
N GLN A 27 -6.76 -9.91 -0.11
CA GLN A 27 -5.29 -9.99 -0.18
C GLN A 27 -4.78 -9.78 -1.61
N HIS A 28 -5.44 -10.38 -2.59
CA HIS A 28 -5.08 -10.19 -3.99
C HIS A 28 -5.24 -8.72 -4.43
N ILE A 29 -6.33 -8.05 -4.03
CA ILE A 29 -6.53 -6.61 -4.29
C ILE A 29 -5.43 -5.76 -3.63
N TYR A 30 -5.01 -6.11 -2.41
CA TYR A 30 -3.88 -5.43 -1.75
C TYR A 30 -2.61 -5.56 -2.58
N SER A 31 -2.23 -6.78 -2.96
CA SER A 31 -1.01 -7.01 -3.74
C SER A 31 -1.04 -6.31 -5.10
N GLU A 32 -2.19 -6.32 -5.79
CA GLU A 32 -2.37 -5.61 -7.05
C GLU A 32 -2.28 -4.09 -6.88
N LEU A 33 -2.87 -3.54 -5.82
CA LEU A 33 -2.74 -2.13 -5.50
C LEU A 33 -1.27 -1.76 -5.26
N GLU A 34 -0.56 -2.53 -4.43
CA GLU A 34 0.85 -2.29 -4.12
C GLU A 34 1.72 -2.32 -5.39
N LEU A 35 1.52 -3.33 -6.25
CA LEU A 35 2.24 -3.45 -7.52
C LEU A 35 2.00 -2.24 -8.42
N ARG A 36 0.75 -1.91 -8.70
CA ARG A 36 0.38 -0.82 -9.63
C ARG A 36 0.76 0.55 -9.08
N VAL A 37 0.62 0.75 -7.77
CA VAL A 37 1.11 1.96 -7.11
C VAL A 37 2.63 2.05 -7.26
N GLY A 38 3.37 0.97 -7.00
CA GLY A 38 4.83 0.93 -7.19
C GLY A 38 5.25 1.31 -8.61
N GLU A 39 4.59 0.75 -9.62
CA GLU A 39 4.84 1.07 -11.03
C GLU A 39 4.52 2.53 -11.38
N ARG A 40 3.41 3.08 -10.89
CA ARG A 40 3.07 4.50 -11.14
C ARG A 40 3.97 5.47 -10.40
N LEU A 41 4.45 5.08 -9.23
CA LEU A 41 5.42 5.86 -8.49
C LEU A 41 6.77 5.86 -9.20
N SER A 42 7.18 4.74 -9.79
CA SER A 42 8.40 4.71 -10.59
C SER A 42 8.29 5.52 -11.88
N GLN A 43 7.10 5.60 -12.48
CA GLN A 43 6.84 6.51 -13.59
C GLN A 43 6.98 7.97 -13.17
N GLY A 44 8.06 8.62 -13.61
CA GLY A 44 8.37 10.02 -13.32
C GLY A 44 9.44 10.23 -12.25
N MET A 45 9.97 9.15 -11.66
CA MET A 45 11.18 9.21 -10.83
C MET A 45 12.42 8.91 -11.66
N SER A 46 13.55 9.48 -11.25
CA SER A 46 14.86 9.08 -11.79
C SER A 46 15.33 7.78 -11.15
N ASP A 47 16.21 7.03 -11.82
CA ASP A 47 16.80 5.79 -11.27
C ASP A 47 17.43 6.00 -9.88
N ALA A 48 18.09 7.13 -9.66
CA ALA A 48 18.68 7.47 -8.36
C ALA A 48 17.63 7.66 -7.25
N GLN A 49 16.45 8.18 -7.58
CA GLN A 49 15.36 8.33 -6.62
C GLN A 49 14.74 6.96 -6.30
N LEU A 50 14.62 6.09 -7.30
CA LEU A 50 14.12 4.73 -7.11
C LEU A 50 15.06 3.90 -6.25
N ASP A 51 16.37 4.01 -6.48
CA ASP A 51 17.39 3.37 -5.66
C ASP A 51 17.37 3.90 -4.22
N GLU A 52 17.31 5.22 -4.02
CA GLU A 52 17.22 5.84 -2.70
C GLU A 52 15.96 5.35 -1.95
N PHE A 53 14.81 5.30 -2.62
CA PHE A 53 13.58 4.78 -2.03
C PHE A 53 13.67 3.29 -1.70
N ALA A 54 14.18 2.47 -2.62
CA ALA A 54 14.37 1.04 -2.39
C ALA A 54 15.28 0.78 -1.17
N ASN A 55 16.36 1.54 -1.04
CA ASN A 55 17.27 1.46 0.10
C ASN A 55 16.58 1.85 1.42
N ILE A 56 15.70 2.86 1.41
CA ILE A 56 14.91 3.25 2.59
C ILE A 56 13.90 2.16 2.98
N ILE A 57 13.20 1.58 1.99
CA ILE A 57 12.19 0.53 2.22
C ILE A 57 12.83 -0.79 2.67
N ASP A 58 13.95 -1.18 2.07
CA ASP A 58 14.74 -2.37 2.46
C ASP A 58 15.47 -2.16 3.79
N LYS A 59 15.46 -0.94 4.32
CA LYS A 59 16.19 -0.55 5.54
C LYS A 59 17.68 -0.83 5.40
N ALA A 60 18.21 -0.54 4.22
CA ALA A 60 19.61 -0.67 3.92
C ALA A 60 20.43 0.11 4.97
N PRO A 61 21.52 -0.47 5.47
CA PRO A 61 22.28 0.10 6.58
C PRO A 61 22.78 1.51 6.23
N GLY A 62 22.31 2.51 6.98
CA GLY A 62 22.68 3.92 6.79
C GLY A 62 21.82 4.71 5.80
N ALA A 63 20.99 4.08 4.98
CA ALA A 63 20.17 4.77 3.99
C ALA A 63 19.14 5.73 4.63
N VAL A 64 18.44 5.23 5.65
CA VAL A 64 17.48 6.02 6.44
C VAL A 64 18.18 7.19 7.14
N ASP A 65 19.34 6.96 7.74
CA ASP A 65 20.14 7.99 8.41
C ASP A 65 20.59 9.09 7.45
N GLU A 66 21.10 8.70 6.27
CA GLU A 66 21.59 9.64 5.26
C GLU A 66 20.45 10.49 4.68
N PHE A 67 19.32 9.86 4.35
CA PHE A 67 18.13 10.56 3.87
C PHE A 67 17.62 11.57 4.90
N LEU A 68 17.48 11.15 6.16
CA LEU A 68 17.00 12.02 7.23
C LEU A 68 18.00 13.15 7.51
N ALA A 69 19.30 12.90 7.52
CA ALA A 69 20.29 13.96 7.70
C ALA A 69 20.16 15.08 6.64
N LYS A 70 19.79 14.72 5.41
CA LYS A 70 19.63 15.65 4.29
C LYS A 70 18.27 16.36 4.26
N HIS A 71 17.18 15.64 4.51
CA HIS A 71 15.81 16.15 4.32
C HIS A 71 15.07 16.47 5.62
N ALA A 72 15.41 15.82 6.72
CA ALA A 72 14.76 15.98 8.02
C ALA A 72 15.75 15.74 9.19
N PRO A 73 16.81 16.56 9.34
CA PRO A 73 17.82 16.34 10.38
C PRO A 73 17.24 16.41 11.79
N ASN A 74 16.14 17.15 11.95
CA ASN A 74 15.37 17.25 13.19
C ASN A 74 14.03 16.49 13.10
N TYR A 75 14.00 15.31 12.47
CA TYR A 75 12.77 14.53 12.29
C TYR A 75 11.99 14.30 13.58
N GLN A 76 12.66 14.21 14.74
CA GLN A 76 12.01 14.05 16.04
C GLN A 76 11.10 15.24 16.40
N GLN A 77 11.37 16.43 15.87
CA GLN A 77 10.56 17.64 16.07
C GLN A 77 9.45 17.79 15.01
N GLU A 78 9.46 16.95 13.97
CA GLU A 78 8.46 17.04 12.92
C GLU A 78 7.08 16.64 13.46
N PRO A 79 6.03 17.41 13.13
CA PRO A 79 4.67 17.11 13.59
C PRO A 79 4.19 15.75 13.11
N MET A 80 4.66 15.32 11.93
CA MET A 80 4.35 14.01 11.38
C MET A 80 4.96 12.87 12.21
N PHE A 81 6.21 13.00 12.66
CA PHE A 81 6.84 12.02 13.53
C PHE A 81 6.11 11.94 14.88
N GLN A 82 5.76 13.09 15.47
CA GLN A 82 4.98 13.15 16.71
C GLN A 82 3.62 12.47 16.58
N ARG A 83 2.96 12.60 15.42
CA ARG A 83 1.71 11.90 15.12
C ARG A 83 1.92 10.39 15.01
N LEU A 84 3.00 9.96 14.36
CA LEU A 84 3.35 8.55 14.21
C LEU A 84 3.59 7.87 15.56
N VAL A 85 4.36 8.51 16.43
CA VAL A 85 4.61 8.08 17.82
C VAL A 85 3.28 7.94 18.59
N GLN A 86 2.39 8.92 18.47
CA GLN A 86 1.08 8.88 19.14
C GLN A 86 0.16 7.77 18.60
N ALA A 87 0.15 7.55 17.28
CA ALA A 87 -0.69 6.54 16.64
C ALA A 87 -0.23 5.12 16.98
N THR A 88 1.08 4.88 16.95
CA THR A 88 1.68 3.58 17.25
C THR A 88 1.84 3.32 18.75
N LYS A 89 1.83 4.38 19.57
CA LYS A 89 2.19 4.36 21.00
C LYS A 89 3.57 3.73 21.26
N ALA A 90 4.44 3.73 20.26
CA ALA A 90 5.78 3.17 20.35
C ALA A 90 6.76 4.21 20.94
N ASP A 91 7.91 3.73 21.40
CA ASP A 91 8.96 4.62 21.92
C ASP A 91 9.47 5.55 20.80
N PRO A 92 9.61 6.86 21.04
CA PRO A 92 10.10 7.80 20.03
C PRO A 92 11.54 7.55 19.57
N ASN A 93 12.31 6.71 20.27
CA ASN A 93 13.64 6.27 19.86
C ASN A 93 13.63 4.90 19.16
N ASN A 94 12.44 4.35 18.86
CA ASN A 94 12.33 3.08 18.18
C ASN A 94 12.83 3.22 16.72
N PRO A 95 13.82 2.42 16.29
CA PRO A 95 14.30 2.46 14.91
C PRO A 95 13.19 2.19 13.89
N GLY A 96 12.20 1.36 14.21
CA GLY A 96 11.05 1.10 13.33
C GLY A 96 10.22 2.35 13.02
N LEU A 97 10.09 3.29 13.97
CA LEU A 97 9.40 4.56 13.71
C LEU A 97 10.21 5.48 12.82
N LYS A 98 11.54 5.46 12.98
CA LYS A 98 12.45 6.22 12.14
C LYS A 98 12.37 5.75 10.69
N ASP A 99 12.36 4.43 10.47
CA ASP A 99 12.21 3.83 9.14
C ASP A 99 10.89 4.24 8.49
N GLU A 100 9.78 4.10 9.22
CA GLU A 100 8.43 4.41 8.72
C GLU A 100 8.25 5.90 8.44
N PHE A 101 8.81 6.76 9.30
CA PHE A 101 8.85 8.19 9.06
C PHE A 101 9.69 8.53 7.82
N ALA A 102 10.88 7.94 7.65
CA ALA A 102 11.74 8.21 6.51
C ALA A 102 11.08 7.83 5.19
N ALA A 103 10.47 6.65 5.10
CA ALA A 103 9.71 6.23 3.93
C ALA A 103 8.59 7.21 3.58
N THR A 104 7.85 7.66 4.60
CA THR A 104 6.74 8.60 4.39
C THR A 104 7.23 10.00 4.01
N LYS A 105 8.29 10.50 4.65
CA LYS A 105 8.90 11.81 4.34
C LYS A 105 9.53 11.80 2.95
N TRP A 106 10.09 10.67 2.53
CA TRP A 106 10.62 10.49 1.18
C TRP A 106 9.54 10.70 0.13
N LEU A 107 8.37 10.10 0.33
CA LEU A 107 7.21 10.29 -0.55
C LEU A 107 6.72 11.75 -0.52
N GLU A 108 6.67 12.40 0.64
CA GLU A 108 6.28 13.81 0.74
C GLU A 108 7.18 14.75 -0.09
N VAL A 109 8.49 14.49 -0.08
CA VAL A 109 9.49 15.31 -0.78
C VAL A 109 9.52 15.00 -2.28
N ASN A 110 9.47 13.72 -2.66
CA ASN A 110 9.71 13.28 -4.04
C ASN A 110 8.42 13.02 -4.84
N ARG A 111 7.30 12.71 -4.17
CA ARG A 111 5.97 12.46 -4.77
C ARG A 111 4.86 13.07 -3.92
N PRO A 112 4.69 14.39 -3.94
CA PRO A 112 3.56 15.04 -3.29
C PRO A 112 2.21 14.51 -3.82
N ASP A 113 2.18 14.05 -5.07
CA ASP A 113 1.05 13.39 -5.73
C ASP A 113 0.86 11.91 -5.34
N TYR A 114 1.68 11.33 -4.45
CA TYR A 114 1.57 9.92 -4.01
C TYR A 114 0.14 9.55 -3.60
N ARG A 115 -0.52 10.43 -2.84
CA ARG A 115 -1.89 10.19 -2.37
C ARG A 115 -2.89 10.15 -3.51
N ASP A 116 -2.74 11.04 -4.49
CA ASP A 116 -3.57 11.07 -5.69
C ASP A 116 -3.32 9.84 -6.57
N VAL A 117 -2.06 9.39 -6.71
CA VAL A 117 -1.71 8.16 -7.43
C VAL A 117 -2.37 6.95 -6.78
N VAL A 118 -2.25 6.78 -5.47
CA VAL A 118 -2.90 5.66 -4.75
C VAL A 118 -4.42 5.73 -4.90
N ALA A 119 -5.01 6.92 -4.78
CA ALA A 119 -6.45 7.10 -4.93
C ALA A 119 -6.93 6.78 -6.36
N ALA A 120 -6.21 7.23 -7.39
CA ALA A 120 -6.52 6.96 -8.79
C ALA A 120 -6.40 5.46 -9.11
N THR A 121 -5.32 4.81 -8.67
CA THR A 121 -5.12 3.37 -8.87
C THR A 121 -6.19 2.55 -8.16
N MET A 122 -6.57 2.93 -6.93
CA MET A 122 -7.66 2.29 -6.21
C MET A 122 -9.01 2.45 -6.95
N ASP A 123 -9.30 3.65 -7.45
CA ASP A 123 -10.54 3.90 -8.20
C ASP A 123 -10.63 3.06 -9.49
N GLU A 124 -9.51 2.90 -10.20
CA GLU A 124 -9.43 2.03 -11.38
C GLU A 124 -9.62 0.55 -11.01
N LEU A 125 -8.94 0.06 -9.97
CA LEU A 125 -9.13 -1.30 -9.47
C LEU A 125 -10.59 -1.56 -9.09
N LYS A 126 -11.23 -0.62 -8.39
CA LYS A 126 -12.67 -0.72 -8.08
C LYS A 126 -13.51 -0.85 -9.34
N LYS A 127 -13.27 -0.02 -10.36
CA LYS A 127 -13.99 -0.07 -11.64
C LYS A 127 -13.78 -1.39 -12.36
N GLU A 128 -12.55 -1.90 -12.39
CA GLU A 128 -12.24 -3.21 -12.98
C GLU A 128 -12.97 -4.34 -12.26
N ILE A 129 -12.95 -4.35 -10.92
CA ILE A 129 -13.65 -5.37 -10.13
C ILE A 129 -15.16 -5.30 -10.36
N ILE A 130 -15.74 -4.10 -10.40
CA ILE A 130 -17.17 -3.91 -10.69
C ILE A 130 -17.51 -4.42 -12.10
N THR A 131 -16.67 -4.11 -13.08
CA THR A 131 -16.86 -4.54 -14.47
C THR A 131 -16.78 -6.06 -14.60
N ASN A 132 -15.88 -6.70 -13.84
CA ASN A 132 -15.69 -8.14 -13.85
C ASN A 132 -16.50 -8.87 -12.77
N ARG A 133 -17.38 -8.17 -12.05
CA ARG A 133 -18.10 -8.71 -10.87
C ARG A 133 -18.81 -10.01 -11.19
N GLU A 134 -19.56 -10.06 -12.30
CA GLU A 134 -20.31 -11.25 -12.69
C GLU A 134 -19.40 -12.43 -13.00
N ALA A 135 -18.25 -12.18 -13.63
CA ALA A 135 -17.24 -13.20 -13.90
C ALA A 135 -16.54 -13.68 -12.62
N ILE A 136 -16.31 -12.79 -11.65
CA ILE A 136 -15.74 -13.15 -10.34
C ILE A 136 -16.73 -14.03 -9.57
N LEU A 137 -18.00 -13.63 -9.50
CA LEU A 137 -19.05 -14.40 -8.81
C LEU A 137 -19.34 -15.75 -9.52
N GLY A 138 -19.30 -15.77 -10.85
CA GLY A 138 -19.56 -16.97 -11.66
C GLY A 138 -18.36 -17.92 -11.77
N GLY A 139 -17.14 -17.38 -11.85
CA GLY A 139 -15.90 -18.15 -12.00
C GLY A 139 -15.43 -18.81 -10.71
N MET A 140 -15.69 -18.18 -9.56
CA MET A 140 -15.26 -18.71 -8.25
C MET A 140 -16.25 -19.71 -7.63
N GLY A 141 -17.44 -19.86 -8.22
CA GLY A 141 -18.36 -20.98 -8.00
C GLY A 141 -18.03 -22.25 -8.80
N ALA A 142 -17.10 -22.18 -9.75
CA ALA A 142 -16.72 -23.30 -10.62
C ALA A 142 -15.47 -24.09 -10.15
N SER A 143 -14.83 -23.67 -9.04
CA SER A 143 -13.65 -24.37 -8.48
C SER A 143 -13.99 -25.63 -7.66
N SER A 144 -15.26 -26.05 -7.64
CA SER A 144 -15.68 -27.32 -7.02
C SER A 144 -16.45 -28.20 -8.01
N ALA A 145 -15.72 -29.17 -8.57
CA ALA A 145 -16.13 -30.49 -9.13
C ALA A 145 -16.69 -30.55 -10.58
N PRO A 146 -16.49 -31.67 -11.34
CA PRO A 146 -16.37 -33.04 -10.83
C PRO A 146 -15.34 -34.02 -11.49
N GLY A 147 -14.94 -35.02 -10.68
CA GLY A 147 -14.82 -36.42 -11.10
C GLY A 147 -13.51 -36.90 -11.72
N GLN A 148 -12.81 -37.80 -11.02
CA GLN A 148 -12.14 -38.92 -11.69
C GLN A 148 -12.54 -40.22 -10.97
N ALA A 149 -13.08 -41.12 -11.79
CA ALA A 149 -13.63 -42.42 -11.46
C ALA A 149 -12.53 -43.47 -11.21
#